data_AF-A9BPJ4-F1
#
_entry.id   AF-A9BPJ4-F1
#
_cell.length_a   1.000
_cell.length_b   1.000
_cell.length_c   1.000
_cell.angle_alpha   90.00
_cell.angle_beta   90.00
_cell.angle_gamma   90.00
#
_symmetry.space_group_name_H-M   'P 1'
#
loop_
_entity.id
_entity.type
_entity.pdbx_description
1 polymer ?
#
loop_
_entity_poly.entity_id
_entity_poly.type
_entity_poly.pdbx_seq_one_letter_code
_entity_poly.pdbx_strand_id
1 'polypeptide(L)'
;MFQDHFGGKALVALALGAGLAGCGGGGGGSTPGDSITTQLSPACTGASCGATDATTYSGQGVGVWSYTNATAAEQPVAVGLRNLGTRPVTLIYTNTGDAAVALPPITLTPPAAAAQGIAAQQSLSAAQLVNQIPQRVRDFKPSLPAPVAGQSVQPSRAVSAAVLPVGSQRSWFVNTESPTVETRSATLRRQTTAPTPTGTRTINLWLEDSEYGGAKVSDALLDTVIQRFASGPDSVHALVTGLAGQPWGPQAHSELIAADQPIDIVFVNFTPDSQPYGLLGYFWAVNNFKRTAGNSQFQYSNESLSFYMDTETLYLGGANGLTTQISTLSHEFIHMINFYQRGALKGSDYMFDTFLEEMSALMSEDILAERLTPGTNPMRDGRITGWMSKPGFNCDLASWASDVNATCFGYNVTGSLGAYLLRQHGVGFYQQMLRNTSSPDSLQVLGNAIAQAGGPSLPVTLQRWGANIALLPSSGPAGYGWPARTDQGFTLVGIDGQRYAAARRLPATVPAQLAARGHFPFVRQPDAQGLYQEQLRVPAGTTLTAIVQ
;
A
#
# COMPACT_ATOMS: atom_id res chain seq x y z
N MET A 1 -62.74 0.45 -22.86
CA MET A 1 -63.72 1.55 -22.83
C MET A 1 -62.93 2.85 -22.74
N PHE A 2 -62.94 3.62 -23.84
CA PHE A 2 -62.69 5.06 -24.01
C PHE A 2 -61.37 5.71 -23.54
N GLN A 3 -60.48 6.04 -24.51
CA GLN A 3 -60.21 7.37 -25.12
C GLN A 3 -60.54 8.64 -24.30
N ASP A 4 -59.91 9.81 -24.42
CA ASP A 4 -58.80 10.35 -25.23
C ASP A 4 -58.42 11.78 -24.71
N HIS A 5 -57.16 12.17 -24.96
CA HIS A 5 -56.59 13.45 -25.45
C HIS A 5 -56.66 14.88 -24.83
N PHE A 6 -55.60 15.61 -25.27
CA PHE A 6 -55.23 17.04 -25.26
C PHE A 6 -54.35 17.51 -24.07
N GLY A 7 -53.15 18.09 -24.22
CA GLY A 7 -52.48 18.73 -25.36
C GLY A 7 -52.20 20.20 -25.01
N GLY A 8 -50.95 20.59 -24.74
CA GLY A 8 -50.59 21.97 -24.39
C GLY A 8 -49.11 22.29 -24.61
N LYS A 9 -48.83 23.13 -25.62
CA LYS A 9 -47.51 23.57 -26.09
C LYS A 9 -46.95 24.67 -25.17
N ALA A 10 -45.65 24.63 -24.86
CA ALA A 10 -44.92 25.76 -24.26
C ALA A 10 -44.11 26.50 -25.33
N LEU A 11 -44.36 27.80 -25.47
CA LEU A 11 -43.65 28.73 -26.35
C LEU A 11 -42.27 29.06 -25.79
N VAL A 12 -41.27 29.00 -26.68
CA VAL A 12 -39.93 29.60 -26.50
C VAL A 12 -40.02 31.07 -26.91
N ALA A 13 -39.64 31.99 -26.03
CA ALA A 13 -39.45 33.40 -26.35
C ALA A 13 -37.95 33.71 -26.41
N LEU A 14 -37.44 33.96 -27.62
CA LEU A 14 -36.17 34.62 -27.87
C LEU A 14 -36.30 36.11 -27.53
N ALA A 15 -35.38 36.64 -26.73
CA ALA A 15 -35.14 38.08 -26.65
C ALA A 15 -33.70 38.35 -27.11
N LEU A 16 -33.58 38.91 -28.32
CA LEU A 16 -32.37 39.54 -28.83
C LEU A 16 -32.20 40.91 -28.17
N GLY A 17 -31.09 41.13 -27.47
CA GLY A 17 -30.61 42.44 -27.06
C GLY A 17 -29.30 42.77 -27.78
N ALA A 18 -29.40 43.56 -28.85
CA ALA A 18 -28.26 44.13 -29.56
C ALA A 18 -27.81 45.43 -28.88
N GLY A 19 -26.54 45.54 -28.53
CA GLY A 19 -25.87 46.77 -28.09
C GLY A 19 -24.52 46.93 -28.79
N LEU A 20 -24.49 47.73 -29.85
CA LEU A 20 -23.31 48.43 -30.38
C LEU A 20 -23.10 49.70 -29.51
N ALA A 21 -21.94 50.32 -29.31
CA ALA A 21 -20.60 50.25 -29.87
C ALA A 21 -19.62 50.85 -28.83
N GLY A 22 -18.32 50.56 -29.00
CA GLY A 22 -17.25 51.21 -28.25
C GLY A 22 -15.88 50.86 -28.80
N CYS A 23 -15.56 51.35 -30.01
CA CYS A 23 -14.20 51.37 -30.52
C CYS A 23 -13.37 52.38 -29.71
N GLY A 24 -12.37 51.89 -29.00
CA GLY A 24 -11.33 52.71 -28.37
C GLY A 24 -9.98 52.03 -28.57
N GLY A 25 -9.35 52.31 -29.71
CA GLY A 25 -7.98 51.91 -29.99
C GLY A 25 -7.01 52.77 -29.19
N GLY A 26 -6.16 52.12 -28.39
CA GLY A 26 -5.00 52.70 -27.75
C GLY A 26 -3.84 51.74 -27.92
N GLY A 27 -3.03 51.95 -28.97
CA GLY A 27 -1.80 51.22 -29.20
C GLY A 27 -0.78 51.57 -28.12
N GLY A 28 -0.47 50.59 -27.26
CA GLY A 28 0.72 50.54 -26.43
C GLY A 28 1.46 49.26 -26.80
N GLY A 29 2.68 49.39 -27.29
CA GLY A 29 3.45 48.31 -27.92
C GLY A 29 3.54 47.07 -27.06
N SER A 30 3.06 45.95 -27.59
CA SER A 30 3.44 44.62 -27.13
C SER A 30 4.93 44.44 -27.38
N THR A 31 5.71 44.45 -26.31
CA THR A 31 7.04 43.84 -26.30
C THR A 31 6.91 42.39 -26.77
N PRO A 32 7.67 41.96 -27.81
CA PRO A 32 7.69 40.56 -28.21
C PRO A 32 8.37 39.76 -27.09
N GLY A 33 7.58 39.11 -26.23
CA GLY A 33 8.09 38.32 -25.11
C GLY A 33 7.05 37.69 -24.15
N ASP A 34 5.77 38.11 -24.16
CA ASP A 34 4.88 37.87 -23.00
C ASP A 34 3.70 36.90 -23.15
N SER A 35 3.44 36.27 -24.30
CA SER A 35 2.27 35.37 -24.42
C SER A 35 2.63 33.90 -24.14
N ILE A 36 2.90 33.58 -22.87
CA ILE A 36 2.95 32.17 -22.44
C ILE A 36 1.52 31.63 -22.40
N THR A 37 1.27 30.56 -23.15
CA THR A 37 -0.03 29.88 -23.16
C THR A 37 0.08 28.57 -22.39
N THR A 38 -0.86 28.34 -21.48
CA THR A 38 -0.98 27.08 -20.73
C THR A 38 -2.46 26.71 -20.60
N GLN A 39 -2.73 25.43 -20.56
CA GLN A 39 -4.04 24.86 -20.19
C GLN A 39 -3.97 24.17 -18.82
N LEU A 40 -2.84 24.24 -18.14
CA LEU A 40 -2.71 23.74 -16.77
C LEU A 40 -3.35 24.70 -15.78
N SER A 41 -3.87 24.15 -14.68
CA SER A 41 -4.33 24.92 -13.52
C SER A 41 -3.47 24.62 -12.30
N PRO A 42 -3.25 25.58 -11.38
CA PRO A 42 -2.60 25.30 -10.11
C PRO A 42 -3.34 24.19 -9.37
N ALA A 43 -2.59 23.20 -8.89
CA ALA A 43 -3.12 22.00 -8.25
C ALA A 43 -2.63 21.82 -6.81
N CYS A 44 -1.88 22.78 -6.27
CA CYS A 44 -1.50 22.87 -4.87
C CYS A 44 -2.10 24.11 -4.20
N THR A 45 -2.13 24.11 -2.88
CA THR A 45 -2.53 25.26 -2.05
C THR A 45 -1.68 25.32 -0.76
N GLY A 46 -1.78 26.44 -0.05
CA GLY A 46 -1.10 26.65 1.23
C GLY A 46 0.33 27.17 1.11
N ALA A 47 0.98 27.37 2.26
CA ALA A 47 2.28 28.06 2.34
C ALA A 47 3.43 27.36 1.60
N SER A 48 3.34 26.03 1.43
CA SER A 48 4.34 25.26 0.69
C SER A 48 4.07 25.19 -0.82
N CYS A 49 2.96 25.76 -1.31
CA CYS A 49 2.62 25.79 -2.72
C CYS A 49 3.36 26.93 -3.45
N GLY A 50 4.18 26.56 -4.42
CA GLY A 50 4.92 27.49 -5.26
C GLY A 50 4.19 27.91 -6.53
N ALA A 51 3.00 27.37 -6.82
CA ALA A 51 2.21 27.76 -8.00
C ALA A 51 1.35 28.99 -7.68
N THR A 52 1.75 30.17 -8.13
CA THR A 52 1.03 31.42 -7.83
C THR A 52 -0.16 31.65 -8.75
N ASP A 53 -0.05 31.20 -10.00
CA ASP A 53 -1.11 31.21 -11.01
C ASP A 53 -0.86 30.06 -12.00
N ALA A 54 -1.67 29.93 -13.06
CA ALA A 54 -1.59 28.86 -14.06
C ALA A 54 -0.22 28.73 -14.75
N THR A 55 0.57 29.79 -14.78
CA THR A 55 1.85 29.91 -15.52
C THR A 55 3.06 30.21 -14.65
N THR A 56 2.89 30.71 -13.42
CA THR A 56 3.99 31.33 -12.67
C THR A 56 4.39 30.51 -11.45
N TYR A 57 5.68 30.12 -11.37
CA TYR A 57 6.29 29.61 -10.15
C TYR A 57 6.75 30.78 -9.26
N SER A 58 6.59 30.68 -7.94
CA SER A 58 6.97 31.72 -6.98
C SER A 58 8.49 31.83 -6.77
N GLY A 59 9.25 30.80 -7.19
CA GLY A 59 10.66 30.64 -6.85
C GLY A 59 10.92 29.91 -5.53
N GLN A 60 9.87 29.55 -4.78
CA GLN A 60 9.93 28.89 -3.48
C GLN A 60 8.85 27.81 -3.33
N GLY A 61 9.09 26.82 -2.46
CA GLY A 61 8.16 25.71 -2.24
C GLY A 61 7.99 24.81 -3.47
N VAL A 62 6.93 24.03 -3.50
CA VAL A 62 6.64 23.10 -4.62
C VAL A 62 5.52 23.67 -5.46
N GLY A 63 5.82 24.01 -6.72
CA GLY A 63 4.81 24.33 -7.72
C GLY A 63 4.21 23.05 -8.28
N VAL A 64 2.88 22.92 -8.22
CA VAL A 64 2.15 21.80 -8.84
C VAL A 64 1.04 22.37 -9.71
N TRP A 65 1.00 21.95 -10.96
CA TRP A 65 -0.08 22.25 -11.90
C TRP A 65 -0.59 20.97 -12.53
N SER A 66 -1.85 20.95 -12.94
CA SER A 66 -2.41 19.79 -13.62
C SER A 66 -3.45 20.14 -14.67
N TYR A 67 -3.62 19.21 -15.61
CA TYR A 67 -4.71 19.16 -16.57
C TYR A 67 -5.22 17.71 -16.68
N THR A 68 -6.52 17.53 -16.54
CA THR A 68 -7.18 16.22 -16.69
C THR A 68 -7.95 16.18 -18.00
N ASN A 69 -7.61 15.23 -18.88
CA ASN A 69 -8.37 14.98 -20.08
C ASN A 69 -9.58 14.09 -19.78
N ALA A 70 -10.72 14.73 -19.51
CA ALA A 70 -12.00 14.05 -19.28
C ALA A 70 -12.74 13.67 -20.59
N THR A 71 -12.15 13.93 -21.75
CA THR A 71 -12.76 13.58 -23.05
C THR A 71 -12.47 12.13 -23.44
N ALA A 72 -13.20 11.62 -24.44
CA ALA A 72 -13.00 10.26 -24.97
C ALA A 72 -11.84 10.14 -25.97
N ALA A 73 -11.13 11.23 -26.28
CA ALA A 73 -10.05 11.26 -27.27
C ALA A 73 -8.81 11.96 -26.71
N GLU A 74 -7.66 11.71 -27.31
CA GLU A 74 -6.42 12.45 -27.02
C GLU A 74 -6.61 13.95 -27.28
N GLN A 75 -6.09 14.80 -26.39
CA GLN A 75 -6.17 16.25 -26.52
C GLN A 75 -4.77 16.89 -26.65
N PRO A 76 -4.58 17.87 -27.54
CA PRO A 76 -3.40 18.74 -27.51
C PRO A 76 -3.53 19.72 -26.35
N VAL A 77 -2.48 19.79 -25.52
CA VAL A 77 -2.44 20.59 -24.30
C VAL A 77 -1.20 21.47 -24.35
N ALA A 78 -1.40 22.78 -24.42
CA ALA A 78 -0.33 23.75 -24.25
C ALA A 78 0.10 23.77 -22.77
N VAL A 79 1.40 23.62 -22.53
CA VAL A 79 2.03 23.79 -21.22
C VAL A 79 2.98 24.96 -21.31
N GLY A 80 2.85 25.90 -20.38
CA GLY A 80 3.70 27.08 -20.30
C GLY A 80 3.94 27.48 -18.85
N LEU A 81 5.19 27.49 -18.40
CA LEU A 81 5.60 27.86 -17.04
C LEU A 81 6.78 28.84 -17.06
N ARG A 82 6.75 29.88 -16.22
CA ARG A 82 7.80 30.90 -16.09
C ARG A 82 8.33 31.02 -14.67
N ASN A 83 9.41 31.79 -14.56
CA ASN A 83 10.15 32.03 -13.32
C ASN A 83 10.75 30.75 -12.73
N LEU A 84 11.19 29.83 -13.59
CA LEU A 84 11.74 28.53 -13.19
C LEU A 84 13.23 28.63 -12.81
N GLY A 85 13.93 29.66 -13.29
CA GLY A 85 15.39 29.71 -13.25
C GLY A 85 15.96 28.49 -13.95
N THR A 86 16.82 27.73 -13.28
CA THR A 86 17.39 26.47 -13.80
C THR A 86 16.66 25.21 -13.29
N ARG A 87 15.50 25.36 -12.65
CA ARG A 87 14.80 24.22 -12.05
C ARG A 87 14.12 23.39 -13.13
N PRO A 88 14.37 22.07 -13.18
CA PRO A 88 13.70 21.20 -14.13
C PRO A 88 12.20 21.09 -13.83
N VAL A 89 11.41 20.92 -14.88
CA VAL A 89 9.98 20.57 -14.78
C VAL A 89 9.85 19.05 -14.84
N THR A 90 9.32 18.44 -13.79
CA THR A 90 8.93 17.02 -13.82
C THR A 90 7.48 16.93 -14.29
N LEU A 91 7.26 16.25 -15.42
CA LEU A 91 5.96 16.02 -16.02
C LEU A 91 5.57 14.57 -15.81
N ILE A 92 4.32 14.33 -15.45
CA ILE A 92 3.83 13.00 -15.12
C ILE A 92 2.46 12.81 -15.76
N TYR A 93 2.34 11.83 -16.66
CA TYR A 93 1.04 11.29 -17.02
C TYR A 93 0.59 10.30 -15.95
N THR A 94 -0.64 10.44 -15.48
CA THR A 94 -1.30 9.48 -14.60
C THR A 94 -2.56 9.00 -15.28
N ASN A 95 -2.67 7.69 -15.50
CA ASN A 95 -3.93 7.10 -15.93
C ASN A 95 -4.86 7.05 -14.74
N THR A 96 -6.05 7.64 -14.87
CA THR A 96 -7.04 7.66 -13.78
C THR A 96 -8.18 6.69 -14.00
N GLY A 97 -8.17 5.97 -15.11
CA GLY A 97 -9.16 4.95 -15.45
C GLY A 97 -8.69 3.52 -15.21
N ASP A 98 -9.62 2.61 -15.43
CA ASP A 98 -9.47 1.18 -15.14
C ASP A 98 -8.91 0.37 -16.31
N ALA A 99 -8.69 1.00 -17.46
CA ALA A 99 -8.12 0.39 -18.65
C ALA A 99 -6.80 1.06 -19.04
N ALA A 100 -5.89 0.28 -19.61
CA ALA A 100 -4.67 0.83 -20.20
C ALA A 100 -5.01 1.72 -21.42
N VAL A 101 -4.26 2.80 -21.60
CA VAL A 101 -4.43 3.75 -22.71
C VAL A 101 -3.14 3.88 -23.50
N ALA A 102 -3.24 4.11 -24.81
CA ALA A 102 -2.06 4.35 -25.64
C ALA A 102 -1.33 5.62 -25.19
N LEU A 103 0.00 5.56 -25.08
CA LEU A 103 0.81 6.75 -24.85
C LEU A 103 1.19 7.38 -26.19
N PRO A 104 1.14 8.71 -26.31
CA PRO A 104 1.64 9.39 -27.48
C PRO A 104 3.17 9.25 -27.58
N PRO A 105 3.74 9.45 -28.77
CA PRO A 105 5.18 9.63 -28.90
C PRO A 105 5.66 10.80 -28.04
N ILE A 106 6.60 10.55 -27.14
CA ILE A 106 7.22 11.56 -26.28
C ILE A 106 8.71 11.50 -26.50
N THR A 107 9.34 12.65 -26.79
CA THR A 107 10.79 12.72 -26.81
C THR A 107 11.31 12.72 -25.38
N LEU A 108 12.12 11.73 -25.04
CA LEU A 108 12.80 11.68 -23.76
C LEU A 108 14.16 12.35 -23.92
N THR A 109 14.41 13.37 -23.10
CA THR A 109 15.78 13.87 -22.94
C THR A 109 16.54 12.79 -22.18
N PRO A 110 17.65 12.25 -22.72
CA PRO A 110 18.47 11.31 -21.97
C PRO A 110 18.83 11.98 -20.64
N PRO A 111 18.66 11.32 -19.49
CA PRO A 111 19.15 11.88 -18.25
C PRO A 111 20.62 12.22 -18.47
N ALA A 112 21.01 13.47 -18.20
CA ALA A 112 22.43 13.79 -18.09
C ALA A 112 23.04 12.72 -17.18
N ALA A 113 24.18 12.14 -17.56
CA ALA A 113 24.88 11.16 -16.75
C ALA A 113 25.37 11.85 -15.46
N ALA A 114 24.43 12.14 -14.55
CA ALA A 114 24.72 12.50 -13.19
C ALA A 114 25.45 11.30 -12.63
N ALA A 115 26.71 11.54 -12.25
CA ALA A 115 27.68 10.57 -11.77
C ALA A 115 26.99 9.36 -11.14
N GLN A 116 26.90 8.29 -11.94
CA GLN A 116 26.46 6.98 -11.49
C GLN A 116 27.60 6.42 -10.64
N GLY A 117 27.71 6.95 -9.43
CA GLY A 117 28.81 6.71 -8.49
C GLY A 117 28.23 6.31 -7.16
N ILE A 118 28.13 5.00 -6.97
CA ILE A 118 28.28 4.26 -5.71
C ILE A 118 27.74 4.97 -4.45
N ALA A 119 26.48 4.68 -4.14
CA ALA A 119 26.07 4.40 -2.76
C ALA A 119 25.23 3.12 -2.76
N ALA A 120 25.80 2.05 -3.31
CA ALA A 120 25.52 0.69 -2.84
C ALA A 120 26.26 0.50 -1.51
N GLN A 121 25.91 1.27 -0.49
CA GLN A 121 26.40 1.06 0.87
C GLN A 121 25.25 1.35 1.83
N GLN A 122 24.81 0.26 2.48
CA GLN A 122 23.91 0.17 3.63
C GLN A 122 22.39 0.08 3.44
N SER A 123 21.87 -0.11 2.23
CA SER A 123 20.64 -0.93 2.14
C SER A 123 21.08 -2.37 1.98
N LEU A 124 20.88 -3.21 3.01
CA LEU A 124 20.59 -4.62 2.76
C LEU A 124 19.61 -4.61 1.59
N SER A 125 19.95 -5.23 0.46
CA SER A 125 19.26 -4.96 -0.80
C SER A 125 17.75 -4.99 -0.52
N ALA A 126 17.01 -3.96 -0.95
CA ALA A 126 15.58 -3.86 -0.63
C ALA A 126 14.77 -5.07 -1.15
N ALA A 127 15.40 -5.99 -1.91
CA ALA A 127 14.93 -7.30 -2.30
C ALA A 127 15.15 -8.43 -1.26
N GLN A 128 16.21 -8.37 -0.43
CA GLN A 128 16.48 -9.34 0.62
C GLN A 128 15.54 -9.18 1.83
N LEU A 129 15.12 -7.97 2.17
CA LEU A 129 14.20 -7.71 3.30
C LEU A 129 12.72 -7.98 2.96
N VAL A 130 12.44 -8.67 1.86
CA VAL A 130 11.08 -8.85 1.35
C VAL A 130 10.60 -10.25 1.67
N ASN A 131 9.54 -10.31 2.47
CA ASN A 131 8.79 -11.53 2.70
C ASN A 131 8.06 -11.98 1.42
N GLN A 132 8.62 -12.93 0.66
CA GLN A 132 7.98 -13.47 -0.55
C GLN A 132 7.07 -14.65 -0.21
N ILE A 133 5.81 -14.35 0.10
CA ILE A 133 4.85 -15.38 0.50
C ILE A 133 4.51 -16.30 -0.71
N PRO A 134 4.55 -17.64 -0.54
CA PRO A 134 4.15 -18.58 -1.57
C PRO A 134 2.75 -18.29 -2.13
N GLN A 135 2.58 -18.39 -3.45
CA GLN A 135 1.33 -18.03 -4.12
C GLN A 135 0.10 -18.72 -3.51
N ARG A 136 0.20 -20.01 -3.17
CA ARG A 136 -0.89 -20.78 -2.59
C ARG A 136 -1.29 -20.38 -1.17
N VAL A 137 -0.43 -19.65 -0.47
CA VAL A 137 -0.72 -19.05 0.84
C VAL A 137 -1.42 -17.72 0.62
N ARG A 138 -0.80 -16.84 -0.18
CA ARG A 138 -1.27 -15.50 -0.49
C ARG A 138 -2.64 -15.46 -1.18
N ASP A 139 -2.82 -16.28 -2.21
CA ASP A 139 -4.02 -16.29 -3.05
C ASP A 139 -5.13 -17.20 -2.48
N PHE A 140 -4.96 -17.71 -1.25
CA PHE A 140 -5.92 -18.61 -0.63
C PHE A 140 -7.23 -17.89 -0.26
N LYS A 141 -8.23 -18.03 -1.12
CA LYS A 141 -9.61 -17.58 -0.86
C LYS A 141 -10.54 -18.80 -0.75
N PRO A 142 -10.80 -19.31 0.46
CA PRO A 142 -11.73 -20.43 0.64
C PRO A 142 -13.17 -19.97 0.40
N SER A 143 -14.08 -20.90 0.10
CA SER A 143 -15.52 -20.60 -0.01
C SER A 143 -16.16 -20.64 1.38
N LEU A 144 -16.56 -19.47 1.89
CA LEU A 144 -17.26 -19.25 3.16
C LEU A 144 -18.52 -18.44 2.83
N PRO A 145 -19.72 -19.06 2.84
CA PRO A 145 -20.97 -18.36 2.59
C PRO A 145 -21.19 -17.23 3.59
N ALA A 146 -21.79 -16.12 3.15
CA ALA A 146 -22.18 -15.07 4.08
C ALA A 146 -23.15 -15.64 5.15
N PRO A 147 -22.96 -15.32 6.45
CA PRO A 147 -23.89 -15.75 7.48
C PRO A 147 -25.32 -15.27 7.19
N VAL A 148 -26.32 -16.13 7.38
CA VAL A 148 -27.72 -15.79 7.14
C VAL A 148 -28.20 -14.77 8.19
N ALA A 149 -28.68 -13.61 7.73
CA ALA A 149 -29.19 -12.56 8.61
C ALA A 149 -30.31 -13.08 9.53
N GLY A 150 -30.18 -12.85 10.83
CA GLY A 150 -31.17 -13.27 11.84
C GLY A 150 -30.97 -14.67 12.43
N GLN A 151 -30.01 -15.47 11.94
CA GLN A 151 -29.57 -16.66 12.67
C GLN A 151 -28.65 -16.24 13.81
N SER A 152 -28.96 -16.65 15.04
CA SER A 152 -28.00 -16.57 16.13
C SER A 152 -26.75 -17.37 15.73
N VAL A 153 -25.57 -16.73 15.79
CA VAL A 153 -24.29 -17.44 15.67
C VAL A 153 -24.19 -18.36 16.87
N GLN A 154 -24.73 -19.58 16.74
CA GLN A 154 -24.41 -20.66 17.65
C GLN A 154 -22.91 -20.87 17.47
N PRO A 155 -22.08 -20.69 18.53
CA PRO A 155 -20.66 -20.97 18.42
C PRO A 155 -20.51 -22.37 17.85
N SER A 156 -19.68 -22.53 16.82
CA SER A 156 -19.37 -23.88 16.33
C SER A 156 -19.07 -24.77 17.55
N ARG A 157 -19.74 -25.92 17.66
CA ARG A 157 -19.51 -26.89 18.77
C ARG A 157 -18.12 -27.57 18.65
N ALA A 158 -17.17 -26.93 17.98
CA ALA A 158 -15.80 -27.39 17.92
C ALA A 158 -15.25 -27.43 19.35
N VAL A 159 -14.69 -28.58 19.72
CA VAL A 159 -14.03 -28.73 21.02
C VAL A 159 -12.83 -27.80 21.02
N SER A 160 -12.71 -27.00 22.08
CA SER A 160 -11.55 -26.17 22.32
C SER A 160 -10.27 -26.99 22.27
N ALA A 161 -9.22 -26.48 21.63
CA ALA A 161 -7.93 -27.15 21.69
C ALA A 161 -7.43 -27.16 23.14
N ALA A 162 -7.02 -28.31 23.64
CA ALA A 162 -6.41 -28.40 24.96
C ALA A 162 -5.15 -27.51 25.01
N VAL A 163 -5.03 -26.68 26.05
CA VAL A 163 -3.81 -25.91 26.29
C VAL A 163 -2.68 -26.90 26.60
N LEU A 164 -1.71 -26.97 25.71
CA LEU A 164 -0.56 -27.87 25.84
C LEU A 164 0.48 -27.26 26.79
N PRO A 165 1.12 -28.06 27.67
CA PRO A 165 2.20 -27.58 28.53
C PRO A 165 3.50 -27.34 27.73
N VAL A 166 4.35 -26.41 28.19
CA VAL A 166 5.71 -26.23 27.67
C VAL A 166 6.47 -27.55 27.68
N GLY A 167 7.22 -27.84 26.61
CA GLY A 167 7.87 -29.13 26.36
C GLY A 167 7.04 -30.11 25.53
N SER A 168 5.75 -29.80 25.27
CA SER A 168 4.95 -30.60 24.33
C SER A 168 5.54 -30.58 22.93
N GLN A 169 5.49 -31.71 22.24
CA GLN A 169 5.94 -31.85 20.86
C GLN A 169 4.75 -31.98 19.91
N ARG A 170 4.93 -31.47 18.69
CA ARG A 170 3.90 -31.49 17.65
C ARG A 170 4.54 -31.49 16.26
N SER A 171 3.91 -32.20 15.32
CA SER A 171 4.20 -32.09 13.90
C SER A 171 3.34 -31.02 13.23
N TRP A 172 3.96 -30.23 12.36
CA TRP A 172 3.36 -29.09 11.66
C TRP A 172 3.48 -29.26 10.15
N PHE A 173 2.39 -28.97 9.43
CA PHE A 173 2.42 -28.76 7.99
C PHE A 173 2.93 -27.36 7.68
N VAL A 174 4.03 -27.27 6.93
CA VAL A 174 4.73 -26.02 6.63
C VAL A 174 4.82 -25.84 5.12
N ASN A 175 4.53 -24.64 4.63
CA ASN A 175 4.93 -24.23 3.28
C ASN A 175 6.34 -23.69 3.35
N THR A 176 7.21 -24.21 2.49
CA THR A 176 8.53 -23.64 2.25
C THR A 176 8.50 -22.89 0.92
N GLU A 177 9.64 -22.41 0.44
CA GLU A 177 9.75 -21.89 -0.93
C GLU A 177 9.55 -22.99 -2.00
N SER A 178 9.59 -24.26 -1.60
CA SER A 178 9.23 -25.41 -2.42
C SER A 178 7.71 -25.46 -2.71
N PRO A 179 7.27 -25.96 -3.87
CA PRO A 179 5.85 -26.16 -4.16
C PRO A 179 5.17 -27.21 -3.25
N THR A 180 5.92 -27.96 -2.44
CA THR A 180 5.42 -29.04 -1.59
C THR A 180 5.21 -28.59 -0.15
N VAL A 181 4.12 -29.06 0.48
CA VAL A 181 3.97 -28.98 1.94
C VAL A 181 4.89 -29.98 2.59
N GLU A 182 5.66 -29.52 3.56
CA GLU A 182 6.55 -30.35 4.35
C GLU A 182 5.98 -30.55 5.76
N THR A 183 6.43 -31.61 6.43
CA THR A 183 6.15 -31.84 7.85
C THR A 183 7.38 -31.52 8.67
N ARG A 184 7.22 -30.69 9.71
CA ARG A 184 8.29 -30.29 10.64
C ARG A 184 7.89 -30.62 12.08
N SER A 185 8.81 -31.19 12.84
CA SER A 185 8.62 -31.44 14.27
C SER A 185 9.09 -30.23 15.07
N ALA A 186 8.24 -29.75 15.98
CA ALA A 186 8.53 -28.62 16.84
C ALA A 186 8.11 -28.87 18.28
N THR A 187 8.83 -28.24 19.20
CA THR A 187 8.56 -28.28 20.63
C THR A 187 8.01 -26.91 21.09
N LEU A 188 6.97 -26.92 21.93
CA LEU A 188 6.46 -25.72 22.60
C LEU A 188 7.52 -25.24 23.61
N ARG A 189 8.19 -24.13 23.32
CA ARG A 189 9.30 -23.61 24.13
C ARG A 189 8.90 -22.54 25.13
N ARG A 190 7.90 -21.73 24.79
CA ARG A 190 7.37 -20.66 25.65
C ARG A 190 5.87 -20.57 25.54
N GLN A 191 5.24 -20.16 26.63
CA GLN A 191 3.81 -19.91 26.69
C GLN A 191 3.57 -18.71 27.60
N THR A 192 2.67 -17.83 27.19
CA THR A 192 2.19 -16.71 27.99
C THR A 192 0.72 -16.44 27.66
N THR A 193 0.14 -15.43 28.28
CA THR A 193 -1.20 -14.94 27.92
C THR A 193 -1.11 -13.47 27.50
N ALA A 194 -1.99 -13.09 26.58
CA ALA A 194 -2.21 -11.71 26.20
C ALA A 194 -3.65 -11.28 26.56
N PRO A 195 -3.86 -10.04 27.01
CA PRO A 195 -5.20 -9.55 27.32
C PRO A 195 -6.06 -9.43 26.06
N THR A 196 -7.35 -9.75 26.19
CA THR A 196 -8.39 -9.51 25.19
C THR A 196 -9.53 -8.71 25.83
N PRO A 197 -10.43 -8.08 25.05
CA PRO A 197 -11.56 -7.35 25.61
C PRO A 197 -12.46 -8.18 26.53
N THR A 198 -12.45 -9.51 26.38
CA THR A 198 -13.32 -10.44 27.12
C THR A 198 -12.56 -11.42 28.03
N GLY A 199 -11.24 -11.25 28.19
CA GLY A 199 -10.43 -12.15 29.01
C GLY A 199 -8.96 -12.17 28.61
N THR A 200 -8.41 -13.36 28.45
CA THR A 200 -7.04 -13.55 27.97
C THR A 200 -7.01 -14.60 26.86
N ARG A 201 -6.00 -14.51 26.00
CA ARG A 201 -5.71 -15.53 24.98
C ARG A 201 -4.31 -16.08 25.22
N THR A 202 -4.19 -17.40 25.20
CA THR A 202 -2.90 -18.08 25.30
C THR A 202 -2.09 -17.83 24.04
N ILE A 203 -0.82 -17.49 24.23
CA ILE A 203 0.18 -17.32 23.18
C ILE A 203 1.23 -18.40 23.37
N ASN A 204 1.49 -19.17 22.32
CA ASN A 204 2.45 -20.26 22.31
C ASN A 204 3.58 -19.94 21.33
N LEU A 205 4.82 -20.25 21.72
CA LEU A 205 5.97 -20.21 20.83
C LEU A 205 6.51 -21.63 20.63
N TRP A 206 6.31 -22.15 19.42
CA TRP A 206 6.83 -23.43 18.95
C TRP A 206 8.12 -23.21 18.17
N LEU A 207 9.11 -24.07 18.39
CA LEU A 207 10.39 -24.02 17.68
C LEU A 207 10.70 -25.39 17.09
N GLU A 208 11.03 -25.43 15.81
CA GLU A 208 11.54 -26.62 15.13
C GLU A 208 12.70 -27.24 15.92
N ASP A 209 12.64 -28.56 16.14
CA ASP A 209 13.52 -29.24 17.09
C ASP A 209 15.01 -29.10 16.70
N SER A 210 15.30 -29.06 15.40
CA SER A 210 16.64 -28.91 14.80
C SER A 210 17.22 -27.50 14.94
N GLU A 211 16.39 -26.50 15.26
CA GLU A 211 16.76 -25.07 15.29
C GLU A 211 17.02 -24.53 16.71
N TYR A 212 16.86 -25.38 17.73
CA TYR A 212 17.13 -25.00 19.12
C TYR A 212 18.61 -25.17 19.49
N GLY A 213 19.19 -24.13 20.08
CA GLY A 213 20.53 -24.19 20.67
C GLY A 213 21.20 -22.82 20.77
N GLY A 214 22.27 -22.74 21.56
CA GLY A 214 22.97 -21.47 21.80
C GLY A 214 23.59 -20.83 20.55
N ALA A 215 23.90 -21.63 19.52
CA ALA A 215 24.42 -21.15 18.23
C ALA A 215 23.32 -20.84 17.19
N LYS A 216 22.06 -21.17 17.51
CA LYS A 216 20.87 -20.95 16.68
C LYS A 216 19.84 -20.13 17.47
N VAL A 217 18.61 -20.63 17.61
CA VAL A 217 17.58 -19.99 18.45
C VAL A 217 17.80 -20.38 19.90
N SER A 218 18.29 -19.42 20.69
CA SER A 218 18.55 -19.57 22.13
C SER A 218 17.34 -19.22 22.98
N ASP A 219 17.36 -19.63 24.26
CA ASP A 219 16.33 -19.25 25.23
C ASP A 219 16.15 -17.74 25.37
N ALA A 220 17.24 -16.96 25.37
CA ALA A 220 17.18 -15.50 25.46
C ALA A 220 16.45 -14.87 24.24
N LEU A 221 16.64 -15.46 23.05
CA LEU A 221 15.96 -15.01 21.84
C LEU A 221 14.46 -15.33 21.90
N LEU A 222 14.11 -16.52 22.39
CA LEU A 222 12.72 -16.94 22.60
C LEU A 222 12.01 -16.04 23.63
N ASP A 223 12.67 -15.72 24.74
CA ASP A 223 12.16 -14.81 25.77
C ASP A 223 11.93 -13.40 25.21
N THR A 224 12.88 -12.91 24.40
CA THR A 224 12.75 -11.61 23.74
C THR A 224 11.55 -11.60 22.80
N VAL A 225 11.40 -12.61 21.93
CA VAL A 225 10.30 -12.67 20.96
C VAL A 225 8.94 -12.74 21.66
N ILE A 226 8.76 -13.63 22.65
CA ILE A 226 7.46 -13.77 23.32
C ILE A 226 7.09 -12.52 24.12
N GLN A 227 8.08 -11.85 24.74
CA GLN A 227 7.87 -10.57 25.41
C GLN A 227 7.43 -9.49 24.43
N ARG A 228 8.12 -9.36 23.29
CA ARG A 228 7.81 -8.37 22.25
C ARG A 228 6.47 -8.62 21.57
N PHE A 229 6.04 -9.89 21.49
CA PHE A 229 4.74 -10.22 20.94
C PHE A 229 3.60 -9.97 21.92
N ALA A 230 3.72 -10.34 23.19
CA ALA A 230 2.57 -10.43 24.10
C ALA A 230 2.59 -9.51 25.32
N SER A 231 3.74 -8.93 25.70
CA SER A 231 3.90 -8.25 26.99
C SER A 231 3.87 -6.73 26.89
N GLY A 232 2.90 -6.12 27.58
CA GLY A 232 2.80 -4.67 27.71
C GLY A 232 2.05 -3.98 26.55
N PRO A 233 1.81 -2.66 26.68
CA PRO A 233 1.01 -1.88 25.74
C PRO A 233 1.69 -1.62 24.39
N ASP A 234 3.01 -1.83 24.31
CA ASP A 234 3.83 -1.73 23.08
C ASP A 234 4.14 -3.10 22.45
N SER A 235 3.44 -4.16 22.88
CA SER A 235 3.59 -5.48 22.27
C SER A 235 2.85 -5.59 20.93
N VAL A 236 3.32 -6.45 20.03
CA VAL A 236 2.66 -6.71 18.74
C VAL A 236 1.17 -7.03 18.96
N HIS A 237 0.86 -7.90 19.91
CA HIS A 237 -0.52 -8.29 20.20
C HIS A 237 -1.37 -7.10 20.63
N ALA A 238 -0.91 -6.31 21.62
CA ALA A 238 -1.67 -5.18 22.13
C ALA A 238 -1.90 -4.12 21.05
N LEU A 239 -0.85 -3.78 20.29
CA LEU A 239 -0.91 -2.76 19.26
C LEU A 239 -1.79 -3.17 18.08
N VAL A 240 -1.56 -4.36 17.52
CA VAL A 240 -2.30 -4.83 16.34
C VAL A 240 -3.77 -5.08 16.68
N THR A 241 -4.09 -5.68 17.83
CA THR A 241 -5.50 -5.89 18.20
C THR A 241 -6.22 -4.61 18.59
N GLY A 242 -5.51 -3.64 19.18
CA GLY A 242 -6.05 -2.30 19.43
C GLY A 242 -6.32 -1.53 18.13
N LEU A 243 -5.50 -1.76 17.10
CA LEU A 243 -5.60 -1.11 15.80
C LEU A 243 -6.68 -1.77 14.92
N ALA A 244 -6.59 -3.06 14.68
CA ALA A 244 -7.37 -3.80 13.68
C ALA A 244 -8.52 -4.62 14.28
N GLY A 245 -8.55 -4.84 15.59
CA GLY A 245 -9.56 -5.64 16.28
C GLY A 245 -9.10 -7.07 16.59
N GLN A 246 -10.03 -7.95 16.93
CA GLN A 246 -9.68 -9.29 17.39
C GLN A 246 -9.31 -10.22 16.22
N PRO A 247 -8.35 -11.13 16.41
CA PRO A 247 -7.86 -12.02 15.35
C PRO A 247 -8.69 -13.28 15.16
N TRP A 248 -9.50 -13.63 16.15
CA TRP A 248 -10.33 -14.85 16.13
C TRP A 248 -11.37 -14.81 17.24
N GLY A 249 -12.49 -15.50 17.03
CA GLY A 249 -13.60 -15.57 17.97
C GLY A 249 -14.79 -16.36 17.42
N PRO A 250 -15.97 -16.23 18.05
CA PRO A 250 -17.18 -16.95 17.65
C PRO A 250 -17.59 -16.66 16.21
N GLN A 251 -17.94 -17.72 15.47
CA GLN A 251 -18.30 -17.67 14.05
C GLN A 251 -19.25 -18.85 13.72
N ALA A 252 -19.96 -18.76 12.58
CA ALA A 252 -21.08 -19.66 12.22
C ALA A 252 -20.70 -20.91 11.39
N HIS A 253 -19.51 -20.94 10.83
CA HIS A 253 -18.94 -21.99 10.00
C HIS A 253 -18.49 -23.19 10.83
N SER A 254 -19.12 -24.34 10.55
CA SER A 254 -18.84 -25.60 11.25
C SER A 254 -17.48 -26.22 10.85
N GLU A 255 -16.98 -25.84 9.69
CA GLU A 255 -15.72 -26.26 9.09
C GLU A 255 -14.50 -25.54 9.68
N LEU A 256 -14.70 -24.44 10.41
CA LEU A 256 -13.61 -23.69 11.05
C LEU A 256 -13.33 -24.22 12.47
N ILE A 257 -12.14 -23.90 12.98
CA ILE A 257 -11.69 -24.23 14.34
C ILE A 257 -12.47 -23.45 15.42
N ALA A 258 -12.37 -23.91 16.67
CA ALA A 258 -13.04 -23.30 17.81
C ALA A 258 -12.64 -21.84 18.06
N ALA A 259 -13.48 -21.07 18.77
CA ALA A 259 -13.30 -19.63 18.98
C ALA A 259 -12.18 -19.26 19.97
N ASP A 260 -11.86 -20.18 20.88
CA ASP A 260 -10.97 -20.01 22.02
C ASP A 260 -9.57 -20.60 21.79
N GLN A 261 -9.21 -20.81 20.54
CA GLN A 261 -7.90 -21.31 20.12
C GLN A 261 -6.76 -20.41 20.61
N PRO A 262 -5.64 -20.99 21.09
CA PRO A 262 -4.42 -20.23 21.34
C PRO A 262 -3.87 -19.65 20.04
N ILE A 263 -3.07 -18.59 20.13
CA ILE A 263 -2.25 -18.14 19.00
C ILE A 263 -0.92 -18.90 19.06
N ASP A 264 -0.63 -19.66 18.02
CA ASP A 264 0.62 -20.40 17.89
C ASP A 264 1.59 -19.66 16.95
N ILE A 265 2.73 -19.25 17.47
CA ILE A 265 3.86 -18.72 16.69
C ILE A 265 4.82 -19.87 16.43
N VAL A 266 4.97 -20.27 15.18
CA VAL A 266 5.74 -21.47 14.81
C VAL A 266 7.02 -21.05 14.09
N PHE A 267 8.15 -21.14 14.80
CA PHE A 267 9.47 -20.86 14.24
C PHE A 267 10.04 -22.12 13.58
N VAL A 268 10.32 -22.02 12.28
CA VAL A 268 10.82 -23.10 11.42
C VAL A 268 11.96 -22.58 10.55
N ASN A 269 12.80 -23.49 10.08
CA ASN A 269 13.76 -23.17 9.04
C ASN A 269 13.08 -23.38 7.68
N PHE A 270 12.64 -22.29 7.03
CA PHE A 270 11.92 -22.41 5.76
C PHE A 270 12.84 -22.92 4.65
N THR A 271 14.07 -22.40 4.59
CA THR A 271 15.09 -22.79 3.63
C THR A 271 16.42 -22.94 4.39
N PRO A 272 16.92 -24.16 4.61
CA PRO A 272 18.15 -24.39 5.38
C PRO A 272 19.40 -24.10 4.53
N ASP A 273 19.66 -22.83 4.23
CA ASP A 273 20.77 -22.37 3.40
C ASP A 273 21.84 -21.57 4.17
N SER A 274 21.66 -21.41 5.49
CA SER A 274 22.53 -20.62 6.36
C SER A 274 22.60 -19.15 5.91
N GLN A 275 21.51 -18.60 5.39
CA GLN A 275 21.37 -17.20 5.04
C GLN A 275 20.18 -16.58 5.79
N PRO A 276 20.35 -15.39 6.39
CA PRO A 276 19.20 -14.66 6.87
C PRO A 276 18.37 -14.12 5.70
N TYR A 277 17.09 -13.87 5.99
CA TYR A 277 16.10 -13.28 5.10
C TYR A 277 15.61 -14.22 3.97
N GLY A 278 14.75 -13.72 3.07
CA GLY A 278 14.00 -14.56 2.11
C GLY A 278 12.53 -14.64 2.50
N LEU A 279 11.95 -15.84 2.54
CA LEU A 279 10.65 -16.05 3.21
C LEU A 279 10.81 -15.77 4.72
N LEU A 280 10.23 -14.67 5.20
CA LEU A 280 10.39 -14.23 6.60
C LEU A 280 9.31 -14.81 7.51
N GLY A 281 8.10 -14.93 6.99
CA GLY A 281 6.96 -15.49 7.69
C GLY A 281 5.71 -15.58 6.82
N TYR A 282 4.68 -16.24 7.31
CA TYR A 282 3.36 -16.18 6.70
C TYR A 282 2.25 -16.57 7.68
N PHE A 283 1.07 -16.00 7.47
CA PHE A 283 -0.20 -16.55 7.92
C PHE A 283 -0.88 -17.30 6.78
N TRP A 284 -1.29 -18.55 7.03
CA TRP A 284 -2.06 -19.32 6.05
C TRP A 284 -3.40 -19.73 6.64
N ALA A 285 -4.46 -19.09 6.16
CA ALA A 285 -5.83 -19.27 6.67
C ALA A 285 -6.36 -20.71 6.60
N VAL A 286 -5.74 -21.59 5.78
CA VAL A 286 -6.08 -23.02 5.75
C VAL A 286 -6.00 -23.66 7.14
N ASN A 287 -5.06 -23.20 7.99
CA ASN A 287 -4.86 -23.75 9.33
C ASN A 287 -6.04 -23.49 10.25
N ASN A 288 -6.93 -22.56 9.88
CA ASN A 288 -8.12 -22.23 10.65
C ASN A 288 -9.32 -23.14 10.29
N PHE A 289 -9.15 -24.09 9.37
CA PHE A 289 -10.16 -25.10 9.02
C PHE A 289 -9.92 -26.41 9.75
N LYS A 290 -10.98 -27.19 9.96
CA LYS A 290 -10.89 -28.60 10.35
C LYS A 290 -10.32 -29.39 9.19
N ARG A 291 -9.33 -30.21 9.49
CA ARG A 291 -8.68 -31.08 8.52
C ARG A 291 -9.66 -32.16 8.09
N THR A 292 -9.97 -32.16 6.81
CA THR A 292 -10.81 -33.19 6.20
C THR A 292 -9.97 -34.03 5.27
N ALA A 293 -9.76 -35.31 5.63
CA ALA A 293 -9.07 -36.25 4.76
C ALA A 293 -9.80 -36.38 3.42
N GLY A 294 -9.05 -36.28 2.31
CA GLY A 294 -9.62 -36.32 0.95
C GLY A 294 -10.07 -34.97 0.38
N ASN A 295 -10.10 -33.90 1.19
CA ASN A 295 -10.27 -32.54 0.67
C ASN A 295 -8.89 -31.92 0.38
N SER A 296 -8.56 -31.75 -0.90
CA SER A 296 -7.25 -31.23 -1.33
C SER A 296 -6.94 -29.82 -0.83
N GLN A 297 -7.96 -29.04 -0.47
CA GLN A 297 -7.82 -27.69 0.08
C GLN A 297 -7.44 -27.71 1.56
N PHE A 298 -8.03 -28.61 2.36
CA PHE A 298 -7.90 -28.62 3.82
C PHE A 298 -7.07 -29.78 4.39
N GLN A 299 -6.56 -30.69 3.55
CA GLN A 299 -5.74 -31.82 3.99
C GLN A 299 -4.48 -31.42 4.76
N TYR A 300 -3.96 -30.20 4.52
CA TYR A 300 -2.78 -29.64 5.16
C TYR A 300 -3.11 -28.63 6.27
N SER A 301 -4.37 -28.57 6.72
CA SER A 301 -4.71 -27.76 7.88
C SER A 301 -4.03 -28.30 9.13
N ASN A 302 -3.37 -27.42 9.88
CA ASN A 302 -2.92 -27.69 11.23
C ASN A 302 -4.03 -27.51 12.27
N GLU A 303 -5.27 -27.14 11.92
CA GLU A 303 -6.35 -26.89 12.90
C GLU A 303 -5.90 -25.98 14.06
N SER A 304 -5.17 -24.92 13.75
CA SER A 304 -4.52 -24.01 14.69
C SER A 304 -4.55 -22.58 14.16
N LEU A 305 -4.80 -21.63 15.06
CA LEU A 305 -4.65 -20.20 14.79
C LEU A 305 -3.15 -19.84 14.82
N SER A 306 -2.48 -19.96 13.68
CA SER A 306 -1.00 -19.93 13.61
C SER A 306 -0.45 -19.03 12.50
N PHE A 307 0.70 -18.41 12.79
CA PHE A 307 1.61 -17.88 11.78
C PHE A 307 3.00 -18.51 11.95
N TYR A 308 3.72 -18.58 10.85
CA TYR A 308 5.00 -19.27 10.72
C TYR A 308 6.08 -18.24 10.48
N MET A 309 7.24 -18.42 11.09
CA MET A 309 8.32 -17.45 11.05
C MET A 309 9.65 -18.15 10.81
N ASP A 310 10.52 -17.51 10.04
CA ASP A 310 11.85 -18.02 9.75
C ASP A 310 12.77 -17.97 10.98
N THR A 311 13.55 -19.03 11.17
CA THR A 311 14.54 -19.17 12.24
C THR A 311 15.88 -18.55 11.86
N GLU A 312 16.36 -18.74 10.63
CA GLU A 312 17.70 -18.27 10.23
C GLU A 312 17.80 -16.75 10.27
N THR A 313 16.75 -16.04 9.88
CA THR A 313 16.63 -14.59 10.02
C THR A 313 16.77 -14.13 11.46
N LEU A 314 16.22 -14.88 12.43
CA LEU A 314 16.29 -14.51 13.85
C LEU A 314 17.71 -14.56 14.41
N TYR A 315 18.50 -15.58 14.08
CA TYR A 315 19.81 -15.78 14.69
C TYR A 315 21.00 -15.40 13.80
N LEU A 316 20.87 -15.44 12.47
CA LEU A 316 21.91 -14.99 11.53
C LEU A 316 21.79 -13.51 11.16
N GLY A 317 20.58 -12.95 11.18
CA GLY A 317 20.33 -11.55 10.81
C GLY A 317 20.71 -10.52 11.89
N GLY A 318 21.15 -10.99 13.07
CA GLY A 318 21.50 -10.14 14.21
C GLY A 318 20.33 -9.23 14.65
N ALA A 319 20.66 -8.03 15.15
CA ALA A 319 19.66 -7.07 15.62
C ALA A 319 18.68 -6.63 14.51
N ASN A 320 19.16 -6.53 13.27
CA ASN A 320 18.32 -6.18 12.12
C ASN A 320 17.34 -7.31 11.81
N GLY A 321 17.81 -8.56 11.78
CA GLY A 321 16.97 -9.74 11.58
C GLY A 321 15.85 -9.84 12.63
N LEU A 322 16.18 -9.68 13.91
CA LEU A 322 15.17 -9.64 14.98
C LEU A 322 14.17 -8.48 14.78
N THR A 323 14.65 -7.28 14.47
CA THR A 323 13.80 -6.10 14.21
C THR A 323 12.83 -6.37 13.05
N THR A 324 13.34 -6.93 11.95
CA THR A 324 12.54 -7.34 10.80
C THR A 324 11.49 -8.38 11.20
N GLN A 325 11.87 -9.42 11.95
CA GLN A 325 10.92 -10.46 12.38
C GLN A 325 9.82 -9.93 13.31
N ILE A 326 10.11 -8.96 14.18
CA ILE A 326 9.05 -8.30 14.98
C ILE A 326 8.10 -7.48 14.08
N SER A 327 8.61 -6.79 13.07
CA SER A 327 7.76 -6.10 12.06
C SER A 327 6.89 -7.10 11.30
N THR A 328 7.49 -8.20 10.80
CA THR A 328 6.79 -9.26 10.08
C THR A 328 5.72 -9.94 10.94
N LEU A 329 5.95 -10.15 12.23
CA LEU A 329 4.91 -10.65 13.14
C LEU A 329 3.68 -9.74 13.16
N SER A 330 3.86 -8.42 13.12
CA SER A 330 2.75 -7.47 13.04
C SER A 330 2.03 -7.51 11.69
N HIS A 331 2.76 -7.76 10.61
CA HIS A 331 2.25 -7.94 9.25
C HIS A 331 1.36 -9.19 9.16
N GLU A 332 1.89 -10.36 9.54
CA GLU A 332 1.15 -11.63 9.47
C GLU A 332 -0.07 -11.65 10.39
N PHE A 333 -0.02 -10.91 11.49
CA PHE A 333 -1.15 -10.81 12.40
C PHE A 333 -2.32 -9.99 11.84
N ILE A 334 -2.06 -9.06 10.93
CA ILE A 334 -3.13 -8.39 10.16
C ILE A 334 -3.84 -9.37 9.23
N HIS A 335 -3.12 -10.24 8.53
CA HIS A 335 -3.75 -11.26 7.68
C HIS A 335 -4.68 -12.19 8.46
N MET A 336 -4.26 -12.59 9.67
CA MET A 336 -5.10 -13.35 10.59
C MET A 336 -6.40 -12.60 10.94
N ILE A 337 -6.28 -11.31 11.27
CA ILE A 337 -7.44 -10.45 11.60
C ILE A 337 -8.35 -10.25 10.38
N ASN A 338 -7.79 -9.97 9.21
CA ASN A 338 -8.56 -9.78 7.98
C ASN A 338 -9.31 -11.05 7.60
N PHE A 339 -8.66 -12.21 7.65
CA PHE A 339 -9.32 -13.48 7.39
C PHE A 339 -10.51 -13.71 8.34
N TYR A 340 -10.33 -13.46 9.64
CA TYR A 340 -11.42 -13.61 10.60
C TYR A 340 -12.55 -12.60 10.37
N GLN A 341 -12.23 -11.30 10.38
CA GLN A 341 -13.24 -10.25 10.36
C GLN A 341 -13.94 -10.10 9.02
N ARG A 342 -13.26 -10.41 7.91
CA ARG A 342 -13.82 -10.28 6.57
C ARG A 342 -14.25 -11.62 6.00
N GLY A 343 -13.41 -12.64 6.08
CA GLY A 343 -13.76 -13.99 5.61
C GLY A 343 -14.76 -14.67 6.55
N ALA A 344 -14.35 -15.01 7.76
CA ALA A 344 -15.16 -15.83 8.67
C ALA A 344 -16.42 -15.16 9.20
N LEU A 345 -16.43 -13.83 9.35
CA LEU A 345 -17.61 -13.10 9.86
C LEU A 345 -18.54 -12.54 8.77
N LYS A 346 -18.06 -12.34 7.54
CA LYS A 346 -18.85 -11.69 6.47
C LYS A 346 -19.02 -12.55 5.23
N GLY A 347 -18.15 -13.52 5.02
CA GLY A 347 -18.12 -14.38 3.84
C GLY A 347 -17.02 -13.98 2.85
N SER A 348 -16.67 -14.92 1.98
CA SER A 348 -15.51 -14.81 1.08
C SER A 348 -15.54 -13.63 0.12
N ASP A 349 -16.74 -13.20 -0.28
CA ASP A 349 -16.92 -12.06 -1.18
C ASP A 349 -16.39 -10.74 -0.57
N TYR A 350 -16.29 -10.67 0.76
CA TYR A 350 -15.77 -9.49 1.46
C TYR A 350 -14.28 -9.57 1.76
N MET A 351 -13.61 -10.69 1.51
CA MET A 351 -12.16 -10.79 1.65
C MET A 351 -11.49 -9.84 0.65
N PHE A 352 -10.45 -9.14 1.10
CA PHE A 352 -9.73 -8.23 0.22
C PHE A 352 -9.08 -8.98 -0.95
N ASP A 353 -8.95 -8.28 -2.06
CA ASP A 353 -8.02 -8.66 -3.12
C ASP A 353 -6.60 -8.45 -2.64
N THR A 354 -5.68 -9.23 -3.21
CA THR A 354 -4.29 -9.33 -2.74
C THR A 354 -3.64 -7.97 -2.53
N PHE A 355 -3.86 -7.01 -3.43
CA PHE A 355 -3.24 -5.69 -3.29
C PHE A 355 -3.68 -4.96 -2.02
N LEU A 356 -4.96 -5.03 -1.64
CA LEU A 356 -5.51 -4.33 -0.48
C LEU A 356 -5.23 -5.11 0.81
N GLU A 357 -5.24 -6.43 0.73
CA GLU A 357 -4.83 -7.32 1.83
C GLU A 357 -3.38 -7.00 2.27
N GLU A 358 -2.45 -7.01 1.31
CA GLU A 358 -1.02 -6.73 1.54
C GLU A 358 -0.77 -5.26 1.88
N MET A 359 -1.47 -4.32 1.23
CA MET A 359 -1.40 -2.90 1.59
C MET A 359 -1.81 -2.69 3.06
N SER A 360 -2.84 -3.39 3.53
CA SER A 360 -3.31 -3.26 4.91
C SER A 360 -2.30 -3.78 5.93
N ALA A 361 -1.56 -4.83 5.61
CA ALA A 361 -0.49 -5.36 6.45
C ALA A 361 0.75 -4.44 6.45
N LEU A 362 1.15 -3.93 5.27
CA LEU A 362 2.23 -2.95 5.14
C LEU A 362 1.93 -1.61 5.85
N MET A 363 0.68 -1.16 5.82
CA MET A 363 0.25 0.03 6.57
C MET A 363 0.34 -0.18 8.07
N SER A 364 0.07 -1.39 8.57
CA SER A 364 0.27 -1.72 9.99
C SER A 364 1.74 -1.60 10.40
N GLU A 365 2.65 -2.14 9.58
CA GLU A 365 4.10 -2.00 9.82
C GLU A 365 4.51 -0.51 9.91
N ASP A 366 3.97 0.36 9.04
CA ASP A 366 4.26 1.80 9.06
C ASP A 366 3.70 2.50 10.30
N ILE A 367 2.44 2.23 10.67
CA ILE A 367 1.79 2.81 11.86
C ILE A 367 2.55 2.42 13.14
N LEU A 368 2.98 1.16 13.22
CA LEU A 368 3.54 0.58 14.44
C LEU A 368 5.06 0.76 14.55
N ALA A 369 5.75 1.17 13.47
CA ALA A 369 7.21 1.26 13.38
C ALA A 369 7.86 1.98 14.57
N GLU A 370 7.41 3.17 14.95
CA GLU A 370 8.04 3.95 16.03
C GLU A 370 7.81 3.36 17.44
N ARG A 371 6.85 2.43 17.60
CA ARG A 371 6.58 1.76 18.89
C ARG A 371 7.21 0.37 18.95
N LEU A 372 7.17 -0.37 17.83
CA LEU A 372 7.75 -1.70 17.75
C LEU A 372 9.24 -1.65 17.41
N THR A 373 9.65 -0.90 16.41
CA THR A 373 11.02 -0.90 15.88
C THR A 373 11.58 0.52 15.77
N PRO A 374 11.72 1.27 16.88
CA PRO A 374 12.11 2.68 16.85
C PRO A 374 13.37 2.91 16.00
N GLY A 375 13.30 3.90 15.11
CA GLY A 375 14.38 4.23 14.18
C GLY A 375 14.36 3.46 12.85
N THR A 376 13.63 2.34 12.75
CA THR A 376 13.45 1.58 11.51
C THR A 376 12.01 1.69 11.02
N ASN A 377 11.82 2.01 9.74
CA ASN A 377 10.50 2.08 9.12
C ASN A 377 10.53 1.38 7.75
N PRO A 378 9.89 0.19 7.59
CA PRO A 378 9.97 -0.59 6.35
C PRO A 378 9.47 0.15 5.10
N MET A 379 8.52 1.08 5.24
CA MET A 379 8.04 1.88 4.11
C MET A 379 9.09 2.88 3.64
N ARG A 380 9.65 3.65 4.58
CA ARG A 380 10.70 4.65 4.34
C ARG A 380 12.01 4.02 3.88
N ASP A 381 12.41 2.93 4.52
CA ASP A 381 13.75 2.37 4.35
C ASP A 381 13.80 1.35 3.20
N GLY A 382 12.68 0.69 2.87
CA GLY A 382 12.59 -0.35 1.86
C GLY A 382 11.61 -0.06 0.72
N ARG A 383 10.30 0.00 1.00
CA ARG A 383 9.24 -0.06 -0.04
C ARG A 383 9.27 1.11 -1.00
N ILE A 384 9.42 2.34 -0.49
CA ILE A 384 9.48 3.54 -1.32
C ILE A 384 10.79 3.57 -2.13
N THR A 385 11.92 3.19 -1.53
CA THR A 385 13.19 3.02 -2.26
C THR A 385 13.02 2.04 -3.41
N GLY A 386 12.39 0.90 -3.16
CA GLY A 386 12.10 -0.13 -4.16
C GLY A 386 11.24 0.40 -5.31
N TRP A 387 10.16 1.13 -5.00
CA TRP A 387 9.30 1.78 -6.00
C TRP A 387 10.05 2.82 -6.85
N MET A 388 10.93 3.62 -6.23
CA MET A 388 11.75 4.61 -6.93
C MET A 388 12.87 3.99 -7.78
N SER A 389 13.39 2.84 -7.36
CA SER A 389 14.57 2.19 -7.95
C SER A 389 14.32 1.50 -9.28
N LYS A 390 13.06 1.24 -9.62
CA LYS A 390 12.68 0.65 -10.89
C LYS A 390 11.97 1.72 -11.71
N PRO A 391 12.22 1.84 -13.02
CA PRO A 391 11.46 2.73 -13.91
C PRO A 391 10.00 2.25 -14.13
N GLY A 392 9.43 1.57 -13.14
CA GLY A 392 8.15 0.90 -13.08
C GLY A 392 7.06 1.72 -12.43
N PHE A 393 6.98 3.00 -12.75
CA PHE A 393 5.86 3.82 -12.27
C PHE A 393 4.55 3.48 -12.99
N ASN A 394 4.65 2.80 -14.14
CA ASN A 394 3.55 2.41 -15.01
C ASN A 394 2.93 1.07 -14.58
N CYS A 395 2.48 0.99 -13.34
CA CYS A 395 1.92 -0.23 -12.75
C CYS A 395 0.48 0.01 -12.32
N ASP A 396 -0.37 -0.96 -12.60
CA ASP A 396 -1.71 -0.99 -12.04
C ASP A 396 -1.65 -1.47 -10.59
N LEU A 397 -2.08 -0.62 -9.65
CA LEU A 397 -2.10 -0.95 -8.21
C LEU A 397 -3.00 -2.15 -7.88
N ALA A 398 -4.04 -2.40 -8.67
CA ALA A 398 -4.97 -3.51 -8.45
C ALA A 398 -4.41 -4.83 -9.01
N SER A 399 -3.39 -4.75 -9.87
CA SER A 399 -2.67 -5.90 -10.40
C SER A 399 -1.53 -6.27 -9.45
N TRP A 400 -1.40 -7.56 -9.11
CA TRP A 400 -0.38 -8.03 -8.17
C TRP A 400 0.75 -8.80 -8.87
N ALA A 401 1.97 -8.25 -8.85
CA ALA A 401 3.17 -8.97 -9.26
C ALA A 401 4.00 -9.35 -8.03
N SER A 402 4.18 -10.66 -7.81
CA SER A 402 4.90 -11.17 -6.63
C SER A 402 6.39 -11.43 -6.84
N ASP A 403 6.88 -11.34 -8.08
CA ASP A 403 8.30 -11.48 -8.36
C ASP A 403 9.04 -10.22 -7.90
N VAL A 404 9.97 -10.36 -6.95
CA VAL A 404 10.82 -9.26 -6.44
C VAL A 404 11.63 -8.56 -7.51
N ASN A 405 11.90 -9.22 -8.63
CA ASN A 405 12.60 -8.65 -9.76
C ASN A 405 11.66 -7.90 -10.72
N ALA A 406 10.34 -8.16 -10.66
CA ALA A 406 9.37 -7.47 -11.49
C ALA A 406 9.43 -5.95 -11.30
N THR A 407 9.31 -5.24 -12.41
CA THR A 407 9.20 -3.78 -12.45
C THR A 407 8.04 -3.27 -11.60
N CYS A 408 6.91 -3.99 -11.62
CA CYS A 408 5.69 -3.69 -10.86
C CYS A 408 5.55 -4.51 -9.57
N PHE A 409 6.65 -4.76 -8.86
CA PHE A 409 6.62 -5.57 -7.65
C PHE A 409 5.61 -5.03 -6.62
N GLY A 410 4.60 -5.84 -6.29
CA GLY A 410 3.37 -5.44 -5.63
C GLY A 410 3.61 -4.74 -4.29
N TYR A 411 4.46 -5.31 -3.43
CA TYR A 411 4.77 -4.73 -2.11
C TYR A 411 5.37 -3.32 -2.18
N ASN A 412 6.11 -2.99 -3.23
CA ASN A 412 6.68 -1.65 -3.39
C ASN A 412 5.60 -0.66 -3.86
N VAL A 413 4.75 -1.08 -4.79
CA VAL A 413 3.65 -0.27 -5.32
C VAL A 413 2.62 0.02 -4.21
N THR A 414 2.10 -1.03 -3.57
CA THR A 414 1.06 -0.89 -2.55
C THR A 414 1.61 -0.31 -1.25
N GLY A 415 2.83 -0.67 -0.84
CA GLY A 415 3.46 -0.10 0.35
C GLY A 415 3.72 1.40 0.22
N SER A 416 4.18 1.87 -0.94
CA SER A 416 4.40 3.30 -1.16
C SER A 416 3.09 4.10 -1.25
N LEU A 417 2.03 3.54 -1.83
CA LEU A 417 0.68 4.13 -1.81
C LEU A 417 0.11 4.14 -0.38
N GLY A 418 0.19 3.03 0.36
CA GLY A 418 -0.26 2.92 1.74
C GLY A 418 0.41 3.95 2.65
N ALA A 419 1.74 4.11 2.53
CA ALA A 419 2.50 5.11 3.26
C ALA A 419 2.06 6.56 2.93
N TYR A 420 1.71 6.83 1.67
CA TYR A 420 1.12 8.11 1.26
C TYR A 420 -0.25 8.30 1.92
N LEU A 421 -1.16 7.34 1.80
CA LEU A 421 -2.52 7.41 2.33
C LEU A 421 -2.54 7.60 3.85
N LEU A 422 -1.67 6.91 4.60
CA LEU A 422 -1.54 7.07 6.05
C LEU A 422 -1.16 8.50 6.44
N ARG A 423 -0.23 9.13 5.71
CA ARG A 423 0.20 10.49 6.04
C ARG A 423 -0.86 11.52 5.68
N GLN A 424 -1.62 11.29 4.60
CA GLN A 424 -2.73 12.16 4.22
C GLN A 424 -3.96 11.99 5.10
N HIS A 425 -4.30 10.78 5.52
CA HIS A 425 -5.60 10.46 6.13
C HIS A 425 -5.55 9.83 7.53
N GLY A 426 -4.44 9.20 7.91
CA GLY A 426 -4.14 8.73 9.27
C GLY A 426 -4.62 7.36 9.66
N VAL A 427 -4.56 7.13 10.97
CA VAL A 427 -4.90 5.86 11.61
C VAL A 427 -6.41 5.61 11.56
N GLY A 428 -7.22 6.67 11.69
CA GLY A 428 -8.68 6.55 11.56
C GLY A 428 -9.12 6.07 10.18
N PHE A 429 -8.47 6.54 9.11
CA PHE A 429 -8.68 6.04 7.74
C PHE A 429 -8.37 4.55 7.63
N TYR A 430 -7.22 4.13 8.15
CA TYR A 430 -6.81 2.73 8.14
C TYR A 430 -7.84 1.83 8.84
N GLN A 431 -8.27 2.21 10.05
CA GLN A 431 -9.29 1.47 10.81
C GLN A 431 -10.63 1.38 10.07
N GLN A 432 -11.04 2.47 9.41
CA GLN A 432 -12.27 2.48 8.61
C GLN A 432 -12.15 1.55 7.40
N MET A 433 -11.01 1.58 6.68
CA MET A 433 -10.74 0.70 5.54
C MET A 433 -10.88 -0.77 5.93
N LEU A 434 -10.24 -1.19 7.03
CA LEU A 434 -10.30 -2.58 7.52
C LEU A 434 -11.74 -3.05 7.78
N ARG A 435 -12.56 -2.20 8.39
CA ARG A 435 -13.94 -2.51 8.81
C ARG A 435 -14.98 -2.29 7.71
N ASN A 436 -14.58 -1.70 6.58
CA ASN A 436 -15.51 -1.34 5.53
C ASN A 436 -15.93 -2.58 4.73
N THR A 437 -17.19 -2.96 4.90
CA THR A 437 -17.86 -4.05 4.16
C THR A 437 -18.99 -3.49 3.28
N SER A 438 -18.88 -2.24 2.82
CA SER A 438 -19.88 -1.62 1.94
C SER A 438 -19.86 -2.18 0.51
N SER A 439 -18.80 -2.87 0.13
CA SER A 439 -18.63 -3.49 -1.18
C SER A 439 -17.72 -4.73 -1.08
N PRO A 440 -17.93 -5.75 -1.93
CA PRO A 440 -16.95 -6.81 -2.18
C PRO A 440 -15.75 -6.34 -3.03
N ASP A 441 -15.86 -5.20 -3.73
CA ASP A 441 -14.79 -4.66 -4.57
C ASP A 441 -13.77 -3.88 -3.71
N SER A 442 -12.51 -4.34 -3.75
CA SER A 442 -11.42 -3.75 -2.94
C SER A 442 -11.06 -2.32 -3.37
N LEU A 443 -11.14 -1.97 -4.65
CA LEU A 443 -10.92 -0.59 -5.11
C LEU A 443 -12.04 0.31 -4.61
N GLN A 444 -13.29 -0.17 -4.62
CA GLN A 444 -14.41 0.58 -4.06
C GLN A 444 -14.27 0.75 -2.55
N VAL A 445 -13.82 -0.27 -1.81
CA VAL A 445 -13.54 -0.15 -0.37
C VAL A 445 -12.47 0.91 -0.10
N LEU A 446 -11.37 0.90 -0.86
CA LEU A 446 -10.31 1.89 -0.73
C LEU A 446 -10.82 3.31 -1.02
N GLY A 447 -11.54 3.49 -2.14
CA GLY A 447 -12.13 4.78 -2.51
C GLY A 447 -13.11 5.30 -1.46
N ASN A 448 -13.97 4.42 -0.92
CA ASN A 448 -14.92 4.76 0.13
C ASN A 448 -14.20 5.19 1.42
N ALA A 449 -13.13 4.49 1.82
CA ALA A 449 -12.36 4.85 3.00
C ALA A 449 -11.65 6.21 2.83
N ILE A 450 -11.09 6.51 1.66
CA ILE A 450 -10.50 7.82 1.37
C ILE A 450 -11.56 8.93 1.49
N ALA A 451 -12.74 8.73 0.89
CA ALA A 451 -13.83 9.69 0.93
C ALA A 451 -14.35 9.92 2.37
N GLN A 452 -14.50 8.85 3.16
CA GLN A 452 -14.93 8.94 4.56
C GLN A 452 -13.91 9.68 5.44
N ALA A 453 -12.61 9.63 5.09
CA ALA A 453 -11.56 10.40 5.73
C ALA A 453 -11.47 11.86 5.23
N GLY A 454 -12.43 12.33 4.43
CA GLY A 454 -12.43 13.67 3.83
C GLY A 454 -11.42 13.85 2.69
N GLY A 455 -10.90 12.75 2.16
CA GLY A 455 -9.98 12.74 1.02
C GLY A 455 -10.69 12.98 -0.32
N PRO A 456 -9.91 13.20 -1.38
CA PRO A 456 -10.45 13.36 -2.73
C PRO A 456 -10.85 12.00 -3.32
N SER A 457 -11.33 11.98 -4.57
CA SER A 457 -11.58 10.72 -5.27
C SER A 457 -10.30 9.90 -5.47
N LEU A 458 -10.44 8.58 -5.69
CA LEU A 458 -9.30 7.71 -5.99
C LEU A 458 -8.46 8.21 -7.18
N PRO A 459 -9.06 8.63 -8.33
CA PRO A 459 -8.33 9.31 -9.41
C PRO A 459 -7.39 10.44 -8.98
N VAL A 460 -7.89 11.38 -8.16
CA VAL A 460 -7.11 12.52 -7.67
C VAL A 460 -6.07 12.08 -6.65
N THR A 461 -6.39 11.07 -5.84
CA THR A 461 -5.44 10.45 -4.90
C THR A 461 -4.24 9.87 -5.64
N LEU A 462 -4.47 9.13 -6.73
CA LEU A 462 -3.42 8.54 -7.54
C LEU A 462 -2.58 9.61 -8.24
N GLN A 463 -3.21 10.65 -8.79
CA GLN A 463 -2.50 11.80 -9.34
C GLN A 463 -1.53 12.41 -8.33
N ARG A 464 -2.01 12.68 -7.10
CA ARG A 464 -1.22 13.30 -6.04
C ARG A 464 -0.14 12.36 -5.49
N TRP A 465 -0.42 11.06 -5.40
CA TRP A 465 0.59 10.07 -5.06
C TRP A 465 1.69 9.98 -6.13
N GLY A 466 1.32 9.93 -7.41
CA GLY A 466 2.25 9.93 -8.54
C GLY A 466 3.17 11.15 -8.57
N ALA A 467 2.71 12.31 -8.08
CA ALA A 467 3.52 13.51 -7.94
C ALA A 467 4.79 13.31 -7.08
N ASN A 468 4.79 12.33 -6.16
CA ASN A 468 5.95 12.03 -5.32
C ASN A 468 7.16 11.51 -6.11
N ILE A 469 6.99 11.04 -7.35
CA ILE A 469 8.08 10.67 -8.26
C ILE A 469 9.02 11.87 -8.51
N ALA A 470 8.52 13.09 -8.36
CA ALA A 470 9.33 14.31 -8.42
C ALA A 470 10.25 14.50 -7.21
N LEU A 471 10.25 13.60 -6.21
CA LEU A 471 11.03 13.68 -4.97
C LEU A 471 10.61 14.87 -4.10
N LEU A 472 9.31 14.93 -3.79
CA LEU A 472 8.73 16.01 -3.00
C LEU A 472 9.25 16.02 -1.56
N PRO A 473 9.47 17.19 -0.94
CA PRO A 473 9.85 17.29 0.46
C PRO A 473 8.71 16.82 1.38
N SER A 474 9.04 16.40 2.60
CA SER A 474 8.03 16.02 3.59
C SER A 474 7.14 17.20 3.99
N SER A 475 7.62 18.44 3.86
CA SER A 475 6.85 19.67 4.09
C SER A 475 6.17 20.21 2.83
N GLY A 476 5.89 19.35 1.86
CA GLY A 476 5.21 19.73 0.60
C GLY A 476 3.80 20.32 0.80
N PRO A 477 3.17 20.79 -0.28
CA PRO A 477 1.82 21.33 -0.22
C PRO A 477 0.81 20.33 0.32
N ALA A 478 -0.30 20.83 0.89
CA ALA A 478 -1.36 19.98 1.44
C ALA A 478 -1.88 19.00 0.37
N GLY A 479 -2.00 17.72 0.74
CA GLY A 479 -2.40 16.66 -0.18
C GLY A 479 -1.26 16.09 -1.03
N TYR A 480 -0.02 16.54 -0.87
CA TYR A 480 1.16 16.03 -1.56
C TYR A 480 2.24 15.62 -0.55
N GLY A 481 3.25 14.89 -1.02
CA GLY A 481 4.36 14.47 -0.17
C GLY A 481 3.98 13.38 0.83
N TRP A 482 4.93 13.12 1.73
CA TRP A 482 4.78 12.25 2.89
C TRP A 482 5.05 13.07 4.16
N PRO A 483 4.10 13.93 4.58
CA PRO A 483 4.27 14.73 5.79
C PRO A 483 4.32 13.85 7.04
N ALA A 484 4.97 14.36 8.07
CA ALA A 484 4.85 13.76 9.40
C ALA A 484 3.41 13.90 9.89
N ARG A 485 2.92 12.89 10.61
CA ARG A 485 1.60 12.90 11.24
C ARG A 485 1.68 12.20 12.58
N THR A 486 1.08 12.80 13.60
CA THR A 486 0.79 12.12 14.87
C THR A 486 -0.72 11.99 14.99
N ASP A 487 -1.20 10.77 15.22
CA ASP A 487 -2.63 10.45 15.21
C ASP A 487 -2.90 9.26 16.13
N GLN A 488 -3.92 9.36 16.98
CA GLN A 488 -4.31 8.32 17.96
C GLN A 488 -3.14 7.73 18.78
N GLY A 489 -2.12 8.53 19.11
CA GLY A 489 -0.94 8.07 19.87
C GLY A 489 0.11 7.32 19.03
N PHE A 490 -0.06 7.26 17.70
CA PHE A 490 0.95 6.77 16.76
C PHE A 490 1.65 7.93 16.07
N THR A 491 2.93 7.72 15.73
CA THR A 491 3.73 8.69 14.98
C THR A 491 4.13 8.10 13.64
N LEU A 492 3.64 8.72 12.57
CA LEU A 492 4.08 8.49 11.21
C LEU A 492 5.17 9.52 10.90
N VAL A 493 6.40 9.07 10.78
CA VAL A 493 7.53 9.94 10.47
C VAL A 493 7.36 10.56 9.08
N GLY A 494 7.72 11.83 8.95
CA GLY A 494 7.80 12.50 7.66
C GLY A 494 8.89 11.86 6.80
N ILE A 495 8.63 11.75 5.49
CA ILE A 495 9.56 11.16 4.53
C ILE A 495 9.90 12.21 3.49
N ASP A 496 11.16 12.64 3.48
CA ASP A 496 11.68 13.53 2.46
C ASP A 496 12.01 12.73 1.18
N GLY A 497 11.38 13.10 0.07
CA GLY A 497 11.62 12.47 -1.23
C GLY A 497 13.07 12.56 -1.69
N GLN A 498 13.82 13.59 -1.30
CA GLN A 498 15.24 13.73 -1.67
C GLN A 498 16.11 12.58 -1.18
N ARG A 499 15.68 11.87 -0.12
CA ARG A 499 16.32 10.63 0.33
C ARG A 499 16.45 9.59 -0.79
N TYR A 500 15.55 9.59 -1.75
CA TYR A 500 15.52 8.62 -2.84
C TYR A 500 16.18 9.12 -4.12
N ALA A 501 16.85 10.28 -4.12
CA ALA A 501 17.48 10.85 -5.32
C ALA A 501 18.47 9.88 -5.98
N ALA A 502 19.29 9.18 -5.19
CA ALA A 502 20.23 8.18 -5.69
C ALA A 502 19.56 6.89 -6.20
N ALA A 503 18.38 6.56 -5.67
CA ALA A 503 17.61 5.39 -6.07
C ALA A 503 16.75 5.67 -7.31
N ARG A 504 16.20 6.88 -7.48
CA ARG A 504 15.23 7.20 -8.53
C ARG A 504 15.74 6.83 -9.92
N ARG A 505 14.96 6.02 -10.65
CA ARG A 505 15.21 5.67 -12.06
C ARG A 505 14.03 6.10 -12.92
N LEU A 506 14.21 7.16 -13.72
CA LEU A 506 13.20 7.57 -14.70
C LEU A 506 13.21 6.64 -15.93
N PRO A 507 12.07 6.47 -16.63
CA PRO A 507 12.01 5.67 -17.86
C PRO A 507 13.00 6.17 -18.93
N ALA A 508 13.70 5.22 -19.56
CA ALA A 508 14.58 5.49 -20.70
C ALA A 508 13.87 5.37 -22.06
N THR A 509 12.69 4.75 -22.08
CA THR A 509 11.85 4.53 -23.26
C THR A 509 10.40 4.83 -22.94
N VAL A 510 9.64 5.28 -23.93
CA VAL A 510 8.18 5.46 -23.82
C VAL A 510 7.50 4.10 -24.06
N PRO A 511 6.74 3.55 -23.10
CA PRO A 511 5.99 2.33 -23.34
C PRO A 511 4.83 2.59 -24.29
N ALA A 512 4.38 1.56 -25.02
CA ALA A 512 3.25 1.68 -25.94
C ALA A 512 1.94 2.07 -25.24
N GLN A 513 1.79 1.69 -23.96
CA GLN A 513 0.59 1.94 -23.16
C GLN A 513 0.97 2.46 -21.76
N LEU A 514 0.14 3.37 -21.25
CA LEU A 514 0.03 3.70 -19.84
C LEU A 514 -0.98 2.73 -19.23
N ALA A 515 -0.52 1.86 -18.33
CA ALA A 515 -1.33 0.89 -17.60
C ALA A 515 -2.49 1.59 -16.88
N ALA A 516 -3.56 0.83 -16.59
CA ALA A 516 -4.63 1.30 -15.72
C ALA A 516 -4.02 1.81 -14.40
N ARG A 517 -4.47 2.97 -13.93
CA ARG A 517 -3.97 3.57 -12.67
C ARG A 517 -2.45 3.81 -12.56
N GLY A 518 -1.71 3.67 -13.68
CA GLY A 518 -0.25 3.80 -13.73
C GLY A 518 0.25 5.22 -14.01
N HIS A 519 1.56 5.43 -13.84
CA HIS A 519 2.23 6.71 -14.06
C HIS A 519 3.37 6.61 -15.10
N PHE A 520 3.56 7.68 -15.86
CA PHE A 520 4.71 7.85 -16.76
C PHE A 520 5.36 9.22 -16.55
N PRO A 521 6.50 9.28 -15.82
CA PRO A 521 7.22 10.51 -15.55
C PRO A 521 8.29 10.80 -16.62
N PHE A 522 8.52 12.07 -16.91
CA PHE A 522 9.62 12.56 -17.72
C PHE A 522 9.99 13.99 -17.30
N VAL A 523 11.17 14.47 -17.71
CA VAL A 523 11.71 15.76 -17.27
C VAL A 523 12.00 16.67 -18.46
N ARG A 524 11.81 17.97 -18.25
CA ARG A 524 12.18 19.06 -19.17
C ARG A 524 13.05 20.08 -18.44
N GLN A 525 13.97 20.68 -19.19
CA GLN A 525 14.72 21.84 -18.73
C GLN A 525 14.03 23.11 -19.22
N PRO A 526 13.94 24.16 -18.39
CA PRO A 526 13.60 25.48 -18.90
C PRO A 526 14.71 25.99 -19.85
N ASP A 527 14.37 26.99 -20.65
CA ASP A 527 15.33 27.75 -21.42
C ASP A 527 16.21 28.65 -20.52
N ALA A 528 17.13 29.39 -21.14
CA ALA A 528 18.06 30.27 -20.43
C ALA A 528 17.36 31.43 -19.69
N GLN A 529 16.09 31.71 -20.00
CA GLN A 529 15.26 32.74 -19.38
C GLN A 529 14.40 32.17 -18.23
N GLY A 530 14.49 30.87 -17.95
CA GLY A 530 13.67 30.22 -16.94
C GLY A 530 12.22 30.02 -17.39
N LEU A 531 11.99 29.91 -18.70
CA LEU A 531 10.72 29.61 -19.33
C LEU A 531 10.70 28.17 -19.85
N TYR A 532 9.59 27.48 -19.65
CA TYR A 532 9.30 26.19 -20.28
C TYR A 532 7.99 26.29 -21.05
N GLN A 533 8.00 25.89 -22.33
CA GLN A 533 6.80 25.83 -23.16
C GLN A 533 6.84 24.63 -24.10
N GLU A 534 5.77 23.84 -24.13
CA GLU A 534 5.61 22.66 -25.00
C GLU A 534 4.12 22.41 -25.27
N GLN A 535 3.80 21.88 -26.46
CA GLN A 535 2.47 21.31 -26.72
C GLN A 535 2.55 19.79 -26.57
N LEU A 536 1.87 19.27 -25.55
CA LEU A 536 1.84 17.85 -25.24
C LEU A 536 0.51 17.23 -25.68
N ARG A 537 0.55 15.96 -26.08
CA ARG A 537 -0.67 15.17 -26.29
C ARG A 537 -1.02 14.47 -24.98
N VAL A 538 -2.26 14.58 -24.54
CA VAL A 538 -2.74 13.98 -23.28
C VAL A 538 -3.80 12.93 -23.61
N PRO A 539 -3.56 11.63 -23.36
CA PRO A 539 -4.54 10.57 -23.64
C PRO A 539 -5.86 10.78 -22.89
N ALA A 540 -6.94 10.21 -23.43
CA ALA A 540 -8.25 10.18 -22.79
C ALA A 540 -8.18 9.53 -21.39
N GLY A 541 -8.87 10.11 -20.40
CA GLY A 541 -8.93 9.57 -19.04
C GLY A 541 -7.62 9.67 -18.26
N THR A 542 -6.68 10.52 -18.70
CA THR A 542 -5.39 10.73 -18.01
C THR A 542 -5.26 12.16 -17.50
N THR A 543 -4.43 12.32 -16.49
CA THR A 543 -4.02 13.62 -15.95
C THR A 543 -2.55 13.87 -16.23
N LEU A 544 -2.24 15.01 -16.83
CA LEU A 544 -0.89 15.55 -16.91
C LEU A 544 -0.64 16.43 -15.69
N THR A 545 0.40 16.12 -14.91
CA THR A 545 0.85 16.93 -13.77
C THR A 545 2.25 17.48 -14.04
N ALA A 546 2.45 18.78 -13.82
CA ALA A 546 3.75 19.46 -13.90
C ALA A 546 4.20 19.89 -12.50
N ILE A 547 5.47 19.61 -12.17
CA ILE A 547 6.03 19.83 -10.84
C ILE A 547 7.37 20.56 -10.95
N VAL A 548 7.54 21.59 -10.13
CA VAL A 548 8.77 22.41 -10.01
C VAL A 548 9.08 22.62 -8.54
N GLN A 549 10.34 22.51 -8.13
CA GLN A 549 10.82 22.76 -6.77
C GLN A 549 12.27 23.26 -6.77
#